data_AF-A0A1Q9LIT9-F1
#
_entry.id   AF-A0A1Q9LIT9-F1
#
_cell.length_a   1.000
_cell.length_b   1.000
_cell.length_c   1.000
_cell.angle_alpha   90.00
_cell.angle_beta   90.00
_cell.angle_gamma   90.00
#
_symmetry.space_group_name_H-M   'P 1'
#
loop_
_entity.id
_entity.type
_entity.pdbx_description
1 polymer ?
#
loop_
_entity_poly.entity_id
_entity_poly.type
_entity_poly.pdbx_seq_one_letter_code
_entity_poly.pdbx_strand_id
1 'polypeptide(L)'
;MQFSASFGPTTPTRPPSGPPTRQTRAAQDPGTPQGAGLAGATTTAVVLFLAFYCGGYVAGRMTRFTGARQGLAVWLWTVAIGLVGSLVAAISGANITVPGGFSTLPINQDTLTTGGVIAALVALVGAVLGGVAGMRFHRKVDNGAFDTEL
;
A
#
# COMPACT_ATOMS: atom_id res chain seq x y z
N MET A 1 -48.87 -46.98 41.26
CA MET A 1 -48.59 -45.66 41.84
C MET A 1 -47.98 -44.81 40.75
N GLN A 2 -48.75 -43.91 40.13
CA GLN A 2 -48.31 -43.10 38.98
C GLN A 2 -48.48 -41.63 39.35
N PHE A 3 -47.35 -40.93 39.52
CA PHE A 3 -47.29 -39.51 39.85
C PHE A 3 -47.35 -38.72 38.53
N SER A 4 -48.39 -37.89 38.35
CA SER A 4 -48.55 -37.01 37.20
C SER A 4 -47.98 -35.64 37.56
N ALA A 5 -46.86 -35.25 36.96
CA ALA A 5 -46.31 -33.90 37.09
C ALA A 5 -46.83 -33.05 35.91
N SER A 6 -47.71 -32.09 36.23
CA SER A 6 -48.19 -31.08 35.30
C SER A 6 -47.19 -29.95 35.20
N PHE A 7 -46.53 -29.81 34.04
CA PHE A 7 -45.69 -28.67 33.70
C PHE A 7 -46.54 -27.64 32.94
N GLY A 8 -46.86 -26.51 33.58
CA GLY A 8 -47.43 -25.34 32.90
C GLY A 8 -46.33 -24.51 32.20
N PRO A 9 -46.67 -23.74 31.15
CA PRO A 9 -45.70 -22.90 30.46
C PRO A 9 -45.19 -21.78 31.37
N THR A 10 -43.88 -21.72 31.60
CA THR A 10 -43.22 -20.61 32.29
C THR A 10 -43.21 -19.40 31.38
N THR A 11 -43.93 -18.34 31.75
CA THR A 11 -43.84 -17.06 31.06
C THR A 11 -42.47 -16.45 31.36
N PRO A 12 -41.61 -16.19 30.36
CA PRO A 12 -40.35 -15.49 30.61
C PRO A 12 -40.68 -14.05 31.02
N THR A 13 -40.35 -13.68 32.26
CA THR A 13 -40.45 -12.30 32.73
C THR A 13 -39.40 -11.46 32.01
N ARG A 14 -39.86 -10.48 31.23
CA ARG A 14 -38.99 -9.49 30.57
C ARG A 14 -38.31 -8.63 31.65
N PRO A 15 -36.97 -8.51 31.67
CA PRO A 15 -36.30 -7.60 32.58
C PRO A 15 -36.68 -6.13 32.27
N PRO A 16 -36.72 -5.24 33.27
CA PRO A 16 -37.11 -3.85 33.08
C PRO A 16 -36.17 -3.14 32.10
N SER A 17 -36.75 -2.44 31.12
CA SER A 17 -36.00 -1.61 30.16
C SER A 17 -35.46 -0.36 30.86
N GLY A 18 -34.23 -0.43 31.37
CA GLY A 18 -33.45 0.76 31.69
C GLY A 18 -33.23 1.62 30.43
N PRO A 19 -33.05 2.95 30.55
CA PRO A 19 -32.72 3.78 29.41
C PRO A 19 -31.46 3.22 28.74
N PRO A 20 -31.36 3.24 27.39
CA PRO A 20 -30.17 2.78 26.70
C PRO A 20 -29.01 3.61 27.25
N THR A 21 -28.13 2.96 28.00
CA THR A 21 -26.87 3.57 28.39
C THR A 21 -26.22 3.98 27.08
N ARG A 22 -25.88 5.27 26.95
CA ARG A 22 -25.00 5.75 25.88
C ARG A 22 -23.64 5.10 26.12
N GLN A 23 -23.51 3.80 25.87
CA GLN A 23 -22.25 3.10 25.82
C GLN A 23 -21.51 3.66 24.62
N THR A 24 -20.80 4.74 24.91
CA THR A 24 -19.57 5.15 24.25
C THR A 24 -19.70 5.32 22.73
N ARG A 25 -20.58 6.24 22.30
CA ARG A 25 -20.48 6.86 20.96
C ARG A 25 -19.12 7.54 20.72
N ALA A 26 -18.29 7.68 21.77
CA ALA A 26 -16.94 8.22 21.73
C ALA A 26 -15.82 7.18 21.50
N ALA A 27 -16.12 5.87 21.40
CA ALA A 27 -15.09 4.85 21.17
C ALA A 27 -14.84 4.53 19.69
N GLN A 28 -15.62 5.08 18.76
CA GLN A 28 -15.52 4.79 17.34
C GLN A 28 -16.09 5.96 16.54
N ASP A 29 -15.34 7.05 16.41
CA ASP A 29 -15.27 7.76 15.13
C ASP A 29 -13.97 7.30 14.45
N PRO A 30 -13.88 6.06 13.94
CA PRO A 30 -12.90 5.79 12.91
C PRO A 30 -13.34 6.70 11.76
N GLY A 31 -12.59 7.78 11.50
CA GLY A 31 -12.89 8.70 10.41
C GLY A 31 -13.37 7.89 9.21
N THR A 32 -14.54 8.25 8.69
CA THR A 32 -15.32 7.57 7.63
C THR A 32 -14.48 6.52 6.88
N PRO A 33 -14.90 5.25 6.72
CA PRO A 33 -14.09 4.19 6.09
C PRO A 33 -13.33 4.61 4.82
N GLN A 34 -13.90 5.56 4.06
CA GLN A 34 -13.28 6.25 2.92
C GLN A 34 -11.98 7.01 3.26
N GLY A 35 -11.95 7.76 4.35
CA GLY A 35 -10.80 8.54 4.83
C GLY A 35 -9.61 7.68 5.27
N ALA A 36 -9.88 6.55 5.94
CA ALA A 36 -8.84 5.59 6.28
C ALA A 36 -8.17 4.98 5.03
N GLY A 37 -8.96 4.69 3.99
CA GLY A 37 -8.46 4.22 2.70
C GLY A 37 -7.57 5.25 1.98
N LEU A 38 -7.99 6.52 1.94
CA LEU A 38 -7.21 7.59 1.32
C LEU A 38 -5.88 7.86 2.05
N ALA A 39 -5.91 7.86 3.39
CA ALA A 39 -4.70 8.09 4.18
C ALA A 39 -3.67 6.97 3.95
N GLY A 40 -4.12 5.71 3.93
CA GLY A 40 -3.27 4.56 3.60
C GLY A 40 -2.71 4.63 2.17
N ALA A 41 -3.57 4.90 1.18
CA ALA A 41 -3.14 5.01 -0.21
C ALA A 41 -2.09 6.11 -0.43
N THR A 42 -2.31 7.28 0.18
CA THR A 42 -1.39 8.42 0.08
C THR A 42 -0.07 8.12 0.77
N THR A 43 -0.10 7.54 1.98
CA THR A 43 1.11 7.16 2.72
C THR A 43 1.94 6.16 1.93
N THR A 44 1.30 5.11 1.39
CA THR A 44 1.97 4.13 0.53
C THR A 44 2.57 4.78 -0.71
N ALA A 45 1.83 5.67 -1.39
CA ALA A 45 2.32 6.36 -2.57
C ALA A 45 3.58 7.20 -2.26
N VAL A 46 3.60 7.93 -1.14
CA VAL A 46 4.76 8.72 -0.70
C VAL A 46 5.95 7.82 -0.40
N VAL A 47 5.75 6.76 0.39
CA VAL A 47 6.83 5.82 0.73
C VAL A 47 7.40 5.17 -0.52
N LEU A 48 6.54 4.71 -1.43
CA LEU A 48 6.93 4.10 -2.70
C LEU A 48 7.71 5.07 -3.58
N PHE A 49 7.24 6.32 -3.68
CA PHE A 49 7.93 7.37 -4.41
C PHE A 49 9.35 7.60 -3.87
N LEU A 50 9.50 7.76 -2.55
CA LEU A 50 10.80 7.99 -1.90
C LEU A 50 11.75 6.80 -2.08
N ALA A 51 11.24 5.57 -1.96
CA ALA A 51 12.02 4.35 -2.14
C ALA A 51 12.62 4.27 -3.55
N PHE A 52 11.79 4.47 -4.59
CA PHE A 52 12.25 4.43 -5.97
C PHE A 52 13.11 5.64 -6.32
N TYR A 53 12.84 6.81 -5.75
CA TYR A 53 13.72 7.98 -5.87
C TYR A 53 15.13 7.69 -5.36
N CYS A 54 15.26 7.09 -4.18
CA CYS A 54 16.55 6.71 -3.62
C CYS A 54 17.28 5.68 -4.51
N GLY A 55 16.58 4.64 -4.98
CA GLY A 55 17.15 3.63 -5.88
C GLY A 55 17.63 4.22 -7.20
N GLY A 56 16.82 5.08 -7.82
CA GLY A 56 17.18 5.80 -9.03
C GLY A 56 18.39 6.70 -8.81
N TYR A 57 18.47 7.42 -7.68
CA TYR A 57 19.61 8.27 -7.32
C TYR A 57 20.92 7.49 -7.23
N VAL A 58 20.89 6.33 -6.56
CA VAL A 58 22.05 5.43 -6.45
C VAL A 58 22.44 4.85 -7.82
N ALA A 59 21.50 4.59 -8.71
CA ALA A 59 21.82 4.14 -10.07
C ALA A 59 22.41 5.28 -10.93
N GLY A 60 21.82 6.47 -10.86
CA GLY A 60 22.29 7.64 -11.62
C GLY A 60 23.71 8.05 -11.27
N ARG A 61 24.13 7.92 -10.00
CA ARG A 61 25.50 8.25 -9.58
C ARG A 61 26.58 7.29 -10.13
N MET A 62 26.20 6.12 -10.64
CA MET A 62 27.15 5.09 -11.12
C MET A 62 27.33 5.09 -12.65
N THR A 63 26.70 6.03 -13.37
CA THR A 63 26.52 5.87 -14.81
C THR A 63 27.10 7.02 -15.61
N ARG A 64 27.96 6.69 -16.57
CA ARG A 64 28.50 7.62 -17.59
C ARG A 64 27.45 8.17 -18.56
N PHE A 65 26.21 7.65 -18.52
CA PHE A 65 25.11 8.00 -19.43
C PHE A 65 23.88 8.51 -18.67
N THR A 66 22.93 9.10 -19.38
CA THR A 66 21.71 9.76 -18.87
C THR A 66 21.10 9.04 -17.66
N GLY A 67 21.14 9.68 -16.48
CA GLY A 67 20.60 9.12 -15.24
C GLY A 67 19.12 8.74 -15.30
N ALA A 68 18.34 9.37 -16.19
CA ALA A 68 16.97 8.97 -16.48
C ALA A 68 16.86 7.50 -16.95
N ARG A 69 17.71 7.06 -17.88
CA ARG A 69 17.70 5.66 -18.37
C ARG A 69 18.08 4.65 -17.30
N GLN A 70 18.86 5.08 -16.31
CA GLN A 70 19.35 4.22 -15.23
C GLN A 70 18.32 4.11 -14.12
N GLY A 71 17.59 5.20 -13.83
CA GLY A 71 16.34 5.14 -13.08
C GLY A 71 15.30 4.21 -13.74
N LEU A 72 15.12 4.30 -15.07
CA LEU A 72 14.25 3.38 -15.81
C LEU A 72 14.72 1.92 -15.72
N ALA A 73 16.02 1.66 -15.79
CA ALA A 73 16.57 0.32 -15.66
C ALA A 73 16.24 -0.30 -14.29
N VAL A 74 16.34 0.47 -13.20
CA VAL A 74 15.94 0.02 -11.86
C VAL A 74 14.45 -0.32 -11.82
N TRP A 75 13.60 0.53 -12.38
CA TRP A 75 12.16 0.28 -12.41
C TRP A 75 11.80 -0.97 -13.21
N LEU A 76 12.39 -1.14 -14.41
CA LEU A 76 12.20 -2.32 -15.25
C LEU A 76 12.65 -3.60 -14.53
N TRP A 77 13.75 -3.53 -13.77
CA TRP A 77 14.23 -4.66 -12.98
C TRP A 77 13.22 -5.06 -11.90
N THR A 78 12.58 -4.10 -11.23
CA THR A 78 11.52 -4.41 -10.26
C THR A 78 10.32 -5.08 -10.93
N VAL A 79 9.90 -4.61 -12.10
CA VAL A 79 8.82 -5.24 -12.88
C VAL A 79 9.20 -6.67 -13.26
N ALA A 80 10.44 -6.90 -13.70
CA ALA A 80 10.94 -8.23 -14.05
C ALA A 80 10.92 -9.18 -12.84
N ILE A 81 11.41 -8.75 -11.67
CA ILE A 81 11.34 -9.56 -10.43
C ILE A 81 9.89 -9.83 -10.02
N GLY A 82 9.02 -8.82 -10.11
CA GLY A 82 7.59 -8.99 -9.82
C GLY A 82 6.94 -10.03 -10.72
N LEU A 83 7.27 -10.02 -12.01
CA LEU A 83 6.80 -11.02 -12.97
C LEU A 83 7.29 -12.43 -12.63
N VAL A 84 8.59 -12.57 -12.33
CA VAL A 84 9.17 -13.87 -11.91
C VAL A 84 8.49 -14.36 -10.62
N GLY A 85 8.32 -13.50 -9.62
CA GLY A 85 7.62 -13.84 -8.39
C GLY A 85 6.16 -14.26 -8.62
N SER A 86 5.46 -13.57 -9.52
CA SER A 86 4.09 -13.91 -9.91
C SER A 86 4.01 -15.28 -10.57
N LEU A 87 4.97 -15.64 -11.43
CA LEU A 87 5.02 -16.96 -12.07
C LEU A 87 5.29 -18.06 -11.05
N VAL A 88 6.23 -17.83 -10.12
CA VAL A 88 6.53 -18.77 -9.04
C VAL A 88 5.30 -19.00 -8.15
N ALA A 89 4.58 -17.93 -7.78
CA ALA A 89 3.36 -18.02 -6.99
C ALA A 89 2.25 -18.80 -7.72
N ALA A 90 2.08 -18.56 -9.03
CA ALA A 90 1.11 -19.26 -9.86
C ALA A 90 1.39 -20.77 -9.93
N ILE A 91 2.65 -21.17 -10.11
CA ILE A 91 3.06 -22.58 -10.18
C ILE A 91 2.94 -23.26 -8.80
N SER A 92 3.20 -22.54 -7.71
CA SER A 92 3.16 -23.08 -6.34
C SER A 92 1.74 -23.41 -5.85
N GLY A 93 0.68 -22.97 -6.54
CA GLY A 93 -0.71 -23.22 -6.12
C GLY A 93 -1.05 -22.63 -4.74
N ALA A 94 -0.39 -21.52 -4.36
CA ALA A 94 -0.51 -20.92 -3.04
C ALA A 94 -1.96 -20.45 -2.78
N ASN A 95 -2.67 -21.17 -1.92
CA ASN A 95 -3.99 -20.79 -1.43
C ASN A 95 -3.83 -20.14 -0.06
N ILE A 96 -3.98 -18.81 0.01
CA ILE A 96 -3.91 -18.07 1.27
C ILE A 96 -5.30 -18.13 1.93
N THR A 97 -5.52 -19.15 2.75
CA THR A 97 -6.72 -19.23 3.58
C THR A 97 -6.60 -18.25 4.75
N VAL A 98 -7.48 -17.26 4.80
CA VAL A 98 -7.53 -16.31 5.91
C VAL A 98 -8.14 -17.02 7.14
N PRO A 99 -7.48 -17.01 8.31
CA PRO A 99 -8.04 -17.60 9.53
C PRO A 99 -9.39 -16.97 9.91
N GLY A 100 -10.32 -17.77 10.44
CA GLY A 100 -11.75 -17.44 10.65
C GLY A 100 -12.10 -16.35 11.66
N GLY A 101 -11.22 -15.37 11.91
CA GLY A 101 -11.47 -14.18 12.74
C GLY A 101 -11.29 -12.86 12.00
N PHE A 102 -10.85 -12.88 10.74
CA PHE A 102 -10.66 -11.67 9.95
C PHE A 102 -11.82 -11.53 8.95
N SER A 103 -12.54 -10.41 9.02
CA SER A 103 -13.46 -10.02 7.94
C SER A 103 -12.62 -9.80 6.67
N THR A 104 -12.81 -10.66 5.68
CA THR A 104 -12.27 -10.47 4.35
C THR A 104 -12.90 -9.22 3.76
N LEU A 105 -12.13 -8.14 3.67
CA LEU A 105 -12.52 -6.99 2.88
C LEU A 105 -12.68 -7.48 1.43
N PRO A 106 -13.87 -7.35 0.81
CA PRO A 106 -14.04 -7.67 -0.60
C PRO A 106 -13.20 -6.69 -1.41
N ILE A 107 -12.02 -7.12 -1.86
CA ILE A 107 -11.18 -6.31 -2.75
C ILE A 107 -11.65 -6.62 -4.16
N ASN A 108 -12.19 -5.61 -4.85
CA ASN A 108 -12.53 -5.72 -6.26
C ASN A 108 -11.23 -5.79 -7.09
N GLN A 109 -11.23 -6.67 -8.10
CA GLN A 109 -10.06 -6.91 -8.95
C GLN A 109 -9.64 -5.66 -9.72
N ASP A 110 -10.60 -4.86 -10.20
CA ASP A 110 -10.33 -3.61 -10.93
C ASP A 110 -9.64 -2.57 -10.04
N THR A 111 -10.02 -2.52 -8.76
CA THR A 111 -9.39 -1.64 -7.76
C THR A 111 -7.95 -2.07 -7.50
N LEU A 112 -7.69 -3.37 -7.42
CA LEU A 112 -6.35 -3.92 -7.25
C LEU A 112 -5.46 -3.62 -8.46
N THR A 113 -5.98 -3.83 -9.68
CA THR A 113 -5.25 -3.53 -10.92
C THR A 113 -5.00 -2.03 -11.06
N THR A 114 -6.00 -1.18 -10.85
CA THR A 114 -5.87 0.28 -10.96
C THR A 114 -4.89 0.83 -9.93
N GLY A 115 -5.00 0.38 -8.67
CA GLY A 115 -4.07 0.74 -7.61
C GLY A 115 -2.64 0.31 -7.92
N GLY A 116 -2.46 -0.90 -8.47
CA GLY A 116 -1.17 -1.40 -8.93
C GLY A 116 -0.56 -0.57 -10.06
N VAL A 117 -1.36 -0.16 -11.05
CA VAL A 117 -0.90 0.72 -12.15
C VAL A 117 -0.48 2.09 -11.62
N ILE A 118 -1.28 2.71 -10.75
CA ILE A 118 -0.94 4.00 -10.14
C ILE A 118 0.35 3.87 -9.34
N ALA A 119 0.49 2.84 -8.51
CA ALA A 119 1.71 2.57 -7.75
C ALA A 119 2.93 2.41 -8.66
N ALA A 120 2.79 1.65 -9.76
CA ALA A 120 3.87 1.47 -10.74
C ALA A 120 4.29 2.79 -11.40
N LEU A 121 3.34 3.67 -11.72
CA LEU A 121 3.62 5.01 -12.27
C LEU A 121 4.29 5.93 -11.23
N VAL A 122 3.83 5.93 -9.98
CA VAL A 122 4.45 6.71 -8.89
C VAL A 122 5.90 6.26 -8.68
N ALA A 123 6.14 4.95 -8.64
CA ALA A 123 7.48 4.37 -8.56
C ALA A 123 8.36 4.76 -9.77
N LEU A 124 7.80 4.72 -10.98
CA LEU A 124 8.49 5.10 -12.21
C LEU A 124 8.96 6.56 -12.16
N VAL A 125 8.07 7.48 -11.79
CA VAL A 125 8.39 8.90 -11.66
C VAL A 125 9.46 9.10 -10.59
N GLY A 126 9.32 8.45 -9.43
CA GLY A 126 10.34 8.48 -8.37
C GLY A 126 11.72 8.07 -8.88
N ALA A 127 11.83 6.91 -9.52
CA ALA A 127 13.11 6.39 -10.02
C ALA A 127 13.75 7.26 -11.09
N VAL A 128 12.97 7.78 -12.04
CA VAL A 128 13.50 8.67 -13.08
C VAL A 128 13.99 9.97 -12.46
N LEU A 129 13.21 10.59 -11.57
CA LEU A 129 13.60 11.82 -10.88
C LEU A 129 14.85 11.60 -10.02
N GLY A 130 14.94 10.48 -9.31
CA GLY A 130 16.12 10.07 -8.55
C GLY A 130 17.36 9.95 -9.43
N GLY A 131 17.24 9.22 -10.54
CA GLY A 131 18.34 9.04 -11.49
C GLY A 131 18.83 10.34 -12.12
N VAL A 132 17.92 11.25 -12.47
CA VAL A 132 18.27 12.59 -12.96
C VAL A 132 18.94 13.42 -11.86
N ALA A 133 18.42 13.39 -10.63
CA ALA A 133 19.02 14.10 -9.49
C ALA A 133 20.45 13.64 -9.20
N GLY A 134 20.71 12.33 -9.30
CA GLY A 134 22.05 11.74 -9.13
C GLY A 134 23.09 12.27 -10.12
N MET A 135 22.67 12.70 -11.32
CA MET A 135 23.54 13.26 -12.37
C MET A 135 23.70 14.78 -12.30
N ARG A 136 22.84 15.50 -11.56
CA ARG A 136 22.78 16.97 -11.59
C ARG A 136 24.03 17.63 -11.01
N PHE A 137 24.81 16.92 -10.18
CA PHE A 137 25.98 17.47 -9.49
C PHE A 137 27.15 17.82 -10.42
N HIS A 138 27.38 17.05 -11.49
CA HIS A 138 28.52 17.30 -12.40
C HIS A 138 28.31 18.47 -13.36
N ARG A 139 27.10 18.63 -13.87
CA ARG A 139 26.76 19.71 -14.83
C ARG A 139 26.75 21.12 -14.23
N LYS A 140 26.76 21.24 -12.90
CA LYS A 140 26.92 22.53 -12.22
C LYS A 140 28.39 22.93 -12.03
N VAL A 141 29.31 21.96 -12.02
CA VAL A 141 30.75 22.22 -11.85
C VAL A 141 31.39 22.59 -13.19
N ASP A 142 30.98 21.93 -14.27
CA ASP A 142 31.54 22.20 -15.60
C ASP A 142 31.16 23.59 -16.15
N ASN A 143 30.02 24.16 -15.76
CA ASN A 143 29.62 25.50 -16.18
C ASN A 143 30.34 26.64 -15.44
N GLY A 144 30.99 26.38 -14.29
CA GLY A 144 31.74 27.40 -13.56
C GLY A 144 33.21 27.51 -14.00
N ALA A 145 33.75 26.48 -14.64
CA ALA A 145 35.14 26.44 -15.08
C ALA A 145 35.40 27.25 -16.36
N PHE A 146 34.37 27.51 -17.20
CA PHE A 146 34.51 28.32 -18.41
C PHE A 146 34.43 29.84 -18.17
N ASP A 147 33.99 30.27 -16.99
CA ASP A 147 33.78 31.69 -16.66
C ASP A 147 35.01 32.34 -15.98
N THR A 148 36.12 31.60 -15.80
CA THR A 148 37.32 32.10 -15.09
C THR A 148 38.54 32.33 -16.00
N GLU A 149 38.39 32.20 -17.32
CA GLU A 149 39.48 32.25 -18.32
C GLU A 149 39.37 33.42 -19.33
N LEU A 150 38.67 34.52 -19.00
CA LEU A 150 38.65 35.77 -19.79
C LEU A 150 38.84 37.00 -18.89
#